data_AF-A0A661AD39-F1
#
_entry.id   AF-A0A661AD39-F1
#
_cell.length_a   1.000
_cell.length_b   1.000
_cell.length_c   1.000
_cell.angle_alpha   90.00
_cell.angle_beta   90.00
_cell.angle_gamma   90.00
#
_symmetry.space_group_name_H-M   'P 1'
#
loop_
_entity.id
_entity.type
_entity.pdbx_description
1 polymer ?
#
loop_
_entity_poly.entity_id
_entity_poly.type
_entity_poly.pdbx_seq_one_letter_code
_entity_poly.pdbx_strand_id
1 'polypeptide(L)'
;VTEKFITVAGAVENPYTARVKIGSPFLPLIEMAKPVTKYYRVIEGGPMTGTVVDHENALVTKTTSGIIILPEDHYLIKRKTIPSKSILKITQYCTQCTRCTDLCPRHLLGHTIRPHMVMRNIGYKLTDTDVVMDVFNCCQCGLCEYFSCPVMLSPMSTIMEMKQFLISQGVKPEKGKNPEPDIEKKSRRVPVKRLIQRIGIIKYLTDAPLTEIKTEPREFTLLLKQHIGTPASPIKKPGETVKKGEKIADIEDGKLGTPVHSPVNGRIVAITGEYIRIRKA
;
A
#
# COMPACT_ATOMS: atom_id res chain seq x y z
N VAL A 1 7.58 -15.27 9.56
CA VAL A 1 8.34 -14.08 9.06
C VAL A 1 8.62 -13.16 10.22
N THR A 2 9.89 -12.89 10.50
CA THR A 2 10.37 -12.08 11.64
C THR A 2 11.17 -10.85 11.20
N GLU A 3 11.73 -10.89 9.99
CA GLU A 3 12.53 -9.82 9.38
C GLU A 3 12.10 -9.64 7.91
N LYS A 4 12.36 -8.46 7.36
CA LYS A 4 12.09 -8.13 5.96
C LYS A 4 13.06 -7.07 5.46
N PHE A 5 13.35 -7.09 4.16
CA PHE A 5 14.08 -5.99 3.52
C PHE A 5 13.14 -4.84 3.22
N ILE A 6 13.55 -3.64 3.62
CA ILE A 6 12.86 -2.39 3.28
C ILE A 6 13.85 -1.45 2.61
N THR A 7 13.35 -0.64 1.69
CA THR A 7 14.11 0.48 1.10
C THR A 7 13.60 1.79 1.68
N VAL A 8 14.51 2.60 2.22
CA VAL A 8 14.24 3.97 2.66
C VAL A 8 14.81 4.92 1.60
N ALA A 9 13.95 5.73 0.99
CA ALA A 9 14.32 6.61 -0.12
C ALA A 9 13.47 7.88 -0.16
N GLY A 10 13.73 8.77 -1.11
CA GLY A 10 13.00 10.02 -1.29
C GLY A 10 13.87 11.24 -1.03
N ALA A 11 13.31 12.24 -0.36
CA ALA A 11 13.99 13.46 0.03
C ALA A 11 14.87 13.21 1.28
N VAL A 12 15.93 12.44 1.09
CA VAL A 12 16.88 12.02 2.13
C VAL A 12 18.32 12.14 1.63
N GLU A 13 19.28 12.37 2.53
CA GLU A 13 20.70 12.41 2.18
C GLU A 13 21.28 11.02 1.90
N ASN A 14 20.85 10.02 2.70
CA ASN A 14 21.40 8.67 2.68
C ASN A 14 20.28 7.66 2.38
N PRO A 15 19.88 7.48 1.11
CA PRO A 15 18.98 6.41 0.72
C PRO A 15 19.65 5.05 0.95
N TYR A 16 18.90 4.07 1.45
CA TYR A 16 19.45 2.74 1.74
C TYR A 16 18.39 1.64 1.70
N THR A 17 18.85 0.40 1.54
CA THR A 17 18.04 -0.80 1.75
C THR A 17 18.59 -1.54 2.96
N ALA A 18 17.74 -2.02 3.86
CA ALA A 18 18.21 -2.76 5.04
C ALA A 18 17.28 -3.91 5.40
N ARG A 19 17.85 -4.93 6.07
CA ARG A 19 17.07 -6.00 6.70
C ARG A 19 16.60 -5.52 8.07
N VAL A 20 15.29 -5.43 8.25
CA VAL A 20 14.67 -4.85 9.44
C VAL A 20 13.73 -5.85 10.09
N LYS A 21 13.71 -5.84 11.41
CA LYS A 21 12.82 -6.67 12.22
C LYS A 21 11.39 -6.15 12.14
N ILE A 22 10.43 -7.05 12.01
CA ILE A 22 9.01 -6.69 12.05
C ILE A 22 8.68 -6.13 13.43
N GLY A 23 7.88 -5.09 13.46
CA GLY A 23 7.49 -4.33 14.64
C GLY A 23 8.46 -3.23 15.04
N SER A 24 9.50 -2.98 14.25
CA SER A 24 10.38 -1.81 14.44
C SER A 24 9.60 -0.53 14.14
N PRO A 25 9.75 0.55 14.93
CA PRO A 25 9.20 1.86 14.61
C PRO A 25 9.87 2.46 13.37
N PHE A 26 9.13 3.31 12.63
CA PHE A 26 9.65 3.99 11.44
C PHE A 26 10.69 5.07 11.77
N LEU A 27 10.52 5.80 12.87
CA LEU A 27 11.35 6.97 13.21
C LEU A 27 12.87 6.70 13.14
N PRO A 28 13.44 5.67 13.80
CA PRO A 28 14.89 5.43 13.73
C PRO A 28 15.38 5.13 12.30
N LEU A 29 14.53 4.55 11.46
CA LEU A 29 14.85 4.23 10.07
C LEU A 29 14.86 5.51 9.21
N ILE A 30 13.92 6.41 9.47
CA ILE A 30 13.86 7.71 8.81
C ILE A 30 15.05 8.58 9.23
N GLU A 31 15.35 8.65 10.53
CA GLU A 31 16.49 9.40 11.07
C GLU A 31 17.82 8.94 10.48
N MET A 32 18.01 7.62 10.33
CA MET A 32 19.19 7.04 9.70
C MET A 32 19.37 7.51 8.24
N ALA A 33 18.27 7.72 7.51
CA ALA A 33 18.32 8.22 6.14
C ALA A 33 18.65 9.72 6.05
N LYS A 34 18.48 10.47 7.15
CA LYS A 34 18.62 11.93 7.24
C LYS A 34 17.72 12.69 6.24
N PRO A 35 16.46 12.97 6.59
CA PRO A 35 15.56 13.74 5.73
C PRO A 35 16.12 15.14 5.44
N VAL A 36 16.08 15.57 4.17
CA VAL A 36 16.61 16.88 3.75
C VAL A 36 15.65 18.04 4.02
N THR A 37 14.39 17.75 4.35
CA THR A 37 13.35 18.74 4.64
C THR A 37 12.80 18.51 6.04
N LYS A 38 12.44 19.59 6.73
CA LYS A 38 11.79 19.54 8.05
C LYS A 38 10.33 19.09 7.97
N TYR A 39 9.62 19.54 6.93
CA TYR A 39 8.21 19.23 6.73
C TYR A 39 8.06 18.17 5.64
N TYR A 40 7.88 16.93 6.07
CA TYR A 40 7.68 15.80 5.18
C TYR A 40 6.46 14.97 5.57
N ARG A 41 6.08 14.11 4.63
CA ARG A 41 5.16 12.99 4.84
C ARG A 41 5.82 11.72 4.32
N VAL A 42 5.36 10.60 4.85
CA VAL A 42 5.93 9.28 4.55
C VAL A 42 4.90 8.46 3.83
N ILE A 43 5.31 7.87 2.69
CA ILE A 43 4.54 6.84 1.99
C ILE A 43 5.11 5.48 2.40
N GLU A 44 4.26 4.63 2.95
CA GLU A 44 4.56 3.22 3.13
C GLU A 44 4.24 2.46 1.83
N GLY A 45 5.23 1.75 1.29
CA GLY A 45 5.12 0.96 0.07
C GLY A 45 5.74 1.65 -1.16
N GLY A 46 5.12 1.46 -2.32
CA GLY A 46 5.58 2.05 -3.58
C GLY A 46 5.03 3.47 -3.82
N PRO A 47 5.63 4.27 -4.71
CA PRO A 47 5.18 5.64 -4.97
C PRO A 47 3.73 5.70 -5.50
N MET A 48 3.31 4.70 -6.28
CA MET A 48 1.94 4.62 -6.80
C MET A 48 0.99 3.87 -5.86
N THR A 49 1.36 2.68 -5.40
CA THR A 49 0.48 1.78 -4.63
C THR A 49 0.49 2.02 -3.13
N GLY A 50 1.49 2.73 -2.62
CA GLY A 50 1.66 3.00 -1.19
C GLY A 50 0.67 4.03 -0.65
N THR A 51 0.59 4.09 0.67
CA THR A 51 -0.31 4.98 1.41
C THR A 51 0.48 5.97 2.25
N VAL A 52 -0.04 7.18 2.42
CA VAL A 52 0.54 8.14 3.35
C VAL A 52 0.23 7.67 4.76
N VAL A 53 1.25 7.53 5.61
CA VAL A 53 1.11 7.04 6.98
C VAL A 53 1.54 8.09 7.99
N ASP A 54 0.98 8.00 9.18
CA ASP A 54 1.52 8.69 10.35
C ASP A 54 2.80 7.98 10.82
N HIS A 55 3.93 8.54 10.44
CA HIS A 55 5.24 7.93 10.64
C HIS A 55 5.73 7.93 12.10
N GLU A 56 5.09 8.70 12.99
CA GLU A 56 5.41 8.70 14.43
C GLU A 56 4.94 7.40 15.08
N ASN A 57 3.80 6.88 14.63
CA ASN A 57 3.18 5.67 15.16
C ASN A 57 3.31 4.46 14.22
N ALA A 58 3.84 4.64 13.01
CA ALA A 58 4.00 3.58 12.02
C ALA A 58 5.04 2.54 12.45
N LEU A 59 4.72 1.28 12.15
CA LEU A 59 5.51 0.10 12.50
C LEU A 59 5.81 -0.70 11.24
N VAL A 60 7.00 -1.29 11.17
CA VAL A 60 7.36 -2.22 10.10
C VAL A 60 6.50 -3.48 10.23
N THR A 61 5.71 -3.77 9.21
CA THR A 61 4.87 -4.96 9.13
C THR A 61 5.41 -5.95 8.09
N LYS A 62 4.80 -7.13 7.98
CA LYS A 62 5.10 -8.09 6.92
C LYS A 62 4.81 -7.52 5.53
N THR A 63 3.91 -6.54 5.40
CA THR A 63 3.51 -5.93 4.12
C THR A 63 4.35 -4.71 3.76
N THR A 64 5.02 -4.07 4.73
CA THR A 64 5.94 -2.95 4.47
C THR A 64 7.02 -3.36 3.48
N SER A 65 7.11 -2.65 2.35
CA SER A 65 8.11 -2.90 1.30
C SER A 65 9.08 -1.73 1.12
N GLY A 66 8.66 -0.51 1.44
CA GLY A 66 9.49 0.68 1.33
C GLY A 66 8.94 1.82 2.16
N ILE A 67 9.81 2.77 2.48
CA ILE A 67 9.53 4.01 3.20
C ILE A 67 10.01 5.14 2.28
N ILE A 68 9.06 5.88 1.71
CA ILE A 68 9.38 6.98 0.78
C ILE A 68 9.06 8.30 1.48
N ILE A 69 10.09 9.09 1.77
CA ILE A 69 9.97 10.40 2.41
C ILE A 69 9.86 11.47 1.32
N LEU A 70 8.80 12.28 1.36
CA LEU A 70 8.58 13.36 0.40
C LEU A 70 8.17 14.65 1.12
N PRO A 71 8.49 15.83 0.56
CA PRO A 71 7.96 17.09 1.06
C PRO A 71 6.43 17.07 1.16
N GLU A 72 5.87 17.74 2.17
CA GLU A 72 4.42 17.77 2.40
C GLU A 72 3.63 18.32 1.20
N ASP A 73 4.22 19.25 0.45
CA ASP A 73 3.62 19.88 -0.72
C ASP A 73 3.77 19.07 -2.03
N HIS A 74 4.45 17.92 -1.98
CA HIS A 74 4.74 17.09 -3.14
C HIS A 74 3.45 16.55 -3.80
N TYR A 75 3.45 16.44 -5.14
CA TYR A 75 2.30 15.98 -5.94
C TYR A 75 1.67 14.68 -5.42
N LEU A 76 2.48 13.64 -5.17
CA LEU A 76 1.99 12.36 -4.65
C LEU A 76 1.35 12.47 -3.26
N ILE A 77 1.91 13.30 -2.37
CA ILE A 77 1.35 13.52 -1.03
C ILE A 77 -0.03 14.16 -1.18
N LYS A 78 -0.08 15.31 -1.88
CA LYS A 78 -1.35 16.03 -2.15
C LYS A 78 -2.41 15.13 -2.76
N ARG A 79 -2.05 14.28 -3.74
CA ARG A 79 -2.98 13.35 -4.41
C ARG A 79 -3.50 12.26 -3.49
N LYS A 80 -2.65 11.70 -2.62
CA LYS A 80 -3.00 10.60 -1.71
C LYS A 80 -3.77 11.06 -0.48
N THR A 81 -3.68 12.34 -0.12
CA THR A 81 -4.39 12.92 1.03
C THR A 81 -5.74 13.55 0.64
N ILE A 82 -6.14 13.52 -0.63
CA ILE A 82 -7.46 14.03 -1.03
C ILE A 82 -8.55 13.17 -0.40
N PRO A 83 -9.52 13.74 0.35
CA PRO A 83 -10.61 12.97 0.93
C PRO A 83 -11.46 12.26 -0.14
N SER A 84 -11.90 11.02 0.12
CA SER A 84 -12.75 10.25 -0.80
C SER A 84 -14.00 11.02 -1.23
N LYS A 85 -14.64 11.77 -0.32
CA LYS A 85 -15.81 12.62 -0.65
C LYS A 85 -15.49 13.66 -1.71
N SER A 86 -14.31 14.28 -1.65
CA SER A 86 -13.88 15.26 -2.64
C SER A 86 -13.57 14.61 -3.98
N ILE A 87 -12.93 13.43 -3.96
CA ILE A 87 -12.68 12.62 -5.16
C ILE A 87 -14.01 12.27 -5.86
N LEU A 88 -14.99 11.75 -5.14
CA LEU A 88 -16.29 11.37 -5.70
C LEU A 88 -17.04 12.56 -6.30
N LYS A 89 -16.97 13.75 -5.68
CA LYS A 89 -17.59 14.95 -6.21
C LYS A 89 -17.00 15.37 -7.55
N ILE A 90 -15.67 15.29 -7.72
CA ILE A 90 -15.02 15.70 -8.97
C ILE A 90 -15.10 14.63 -10.07
N THR A 91 -15.48 13.39 -9.74
CA THR A 91 -15.67 12.31 -10.72
C THR A 91 -16.59 12.69 -11.88
N GLN A 92 -17.61 13.51 -11.64
CA GLN A 92 -18.54 13.98 -12.68
C GLN A 92 -17.87 14.76 -13.82
N TYR A 93 -16.69 15.35 -13.60
CA TYR A 93 -15.92 16.06 -14.63
C TYR A 93 -15.19 15.11 -15.60
N CYS A 94 -15.42 13.79 -15.51
CA CYS A 94 -14.80 12.83 -16.41
C CYS A 94 -15.26 13.05 -17.86
N THR A 95 -14.30 13.34 -18.74
CA THR A 95 -14.53 13.62 -20.18
C THR A 95 -14.68 12.38 -21.06
N GLN A 96 -14.71 11.17 -20.47
CA GLN A 96 -14.87 9.90 -21.19
C GLN A 96 -13.84 9.62 -22.30
N CYS A 97 -12.64 10.21 -22.23
CA CYS A 97 -11.57 10.06 -23.23
C CYS A 97 -10.92 8.66 -23.34
N THR A 98 -11.45 7.63 -22.66
CA THR A 98 -10.98 6.21 -22.63
C THR A 98 -9.55 5.91 -22.21
N ARG A 99 -8.63 6.89 -22.12
CA ARG A 99 -7.20 6.70 -21.83
C ARG A 99 -6.90 5.84 -20.59
N CYS A 100 -7.72 5.94 -19.56
CA CYS A 100 -7.56 5.15 -18.33
C CYS A 100 -7.87 3.66 -18.54
N THR A 101 -8.69 3.31 -19.52
CA THR A 101 -8.93 1.94 -19.98
C THR A 101 -7.86 1.50 -20.96
N ASP A 102 -7.54 2.34 -21.95
CA ASP A 102 -6.59 1.97 -23.01
C ASP A 102 -5.20 1.63 -22.46
N LEU A 103 -4.79 2.28 -21.37
CA LEU A 103 -3.52 2.03 -20.71
C LEU A 103 -3.65 1.08 -19.51
N CYS A 104 -4.85 0.61 -19.15
CA CYS A 104 -5.04 -0.23 -17.97
C CYS A 104 -4.36 -1.60 -18.18
N PRO A 105 -3.39 -2.01 -17.33
CA PRO A 105 -2.72 -3.29 -17.51
C PRO A 105 -3.68 -4.48 -17.40
N ARG A 106 -4.73 -4.36 -16.59
CA ARG A 106 -5.75 -5.42 -16.41
C ARG A 106 -6.68 -5.50 -17.62
N HIS A 107 -7.07 -4.36 -18.19
CA HIS A 107 -7.85 -4.34 -19.43
C HIS A 107 -7.06 -4.97 -20.58
N LEU A 108 -5.80 -4.58 -20.75
CA LEU A 108 -4.90 -5.13 -21.77
C LEU A 108 -4.56 -6.62 -21.56
N LEU A 109 -4.81 -7.16 -20.36
CA LEU A 109 -4.72 -8.59 -20.08
C LEU A 109 -6.01 -9.35 -20.44
N GLY A 110 -7.04 -8.67 -20.93
CA GLY A 110 -8.34 -9.24 -21.30
C GLY A 110 -9.40 -9.16 -20.19
N HIS A 111 -9.11 -8.52 -19.06
CA HIS A 111 -10.13 -8.35 -18.02
C HIS A 111 -11.13 -7.26 -18.41
N THR A 112 -12.37 -7.40 -17.94
CA THR A 112 -13.49 -6.51 -18.30
C THR A 112 -13.36 -5.08 -17.77
N ILE A 113 -12.40 -4.81 -16.88
CA ILE A 113 -12.21 -3.50 -16.23
C ILE A 113 -12.10 -2.35 -17.23
N ARG A 114 -13.07 -1.44 -17.18
CA ARG A 114 -13.10 -0.20 -17.98
C ARG A 114 -13.20 1.02 -17.06
N PRO A 115 -12.07 1.57 -16.58
CA PRO A 115 -12.09 2.68 -15.61
C PRO A 115 -12.91 3.90 -16.06
N HIS A 116 -12.94 4.26 -17.36
CA HIS A 116 -13.75 5.40 -17.80
C HIS A 116 -15.26 5.16 -17.65
N MET A 117 -15.72 3.93 -17.88
CA MET A 117 -17.12 3.54 -17.70
C MET A 117 -17.50 3.48 -16.22
N VAL A 118 -16.61 3.00 -15.35
CA VAL A 118 -16.83 3.06 -13.90
C VAL A 118 -16.92 4.50 -13.42
N MET A 119 -16.02 5.38 -13.90
CA MET A 119 -16.07 6.82 -13.61
C MET A 119 -17.38 7.45 -14.09
N ARG A 120 -17.86 7.08 -15.28
CA ARG A 120 -19.16 7.56 -15.81
C ARG A 120 -20.30 7.15 -14.89
N ASN A 121 -20.35 5.87 -14.54
CA ASN A 121 -21.43 5.32 -13.73
C ASN A 121 -21.50 5.96 -12.35
N ILE A 122 -20.35 6.15 -11.72
CA ILE A 122 -20.28 6.79 -10.40
C ILE A 122 -20.59 8.29 -10.50
N GLY A 123 -20.00 8.99 -11.48
CA GLY A 123 -20.17 10.43 -11.65
C GLY A 123 -21.61 10.84 -11.96
N TYR A 124 -22.31 10.05 -12.78
CA TYR A 124 -23.70 10.31 -13.18
C TYR A 124 -24.72 9.48 -12.39
N LYS A 125 -24.29 8.72 -11.37
CA LYS A 125 -25.14 7.82 -10.55
C LYS A 125 -26.00 6.87 -11.39
N LEU A 126 -25.39 6.29 -12.43
CA LEU A 126 -26.05 5.32 -13.30
C LEU A 126 -26.08 3.94 -12.63
N THR A 127 -27.05 3.12 -13.01
CA THR A 127 -27.32 1.79 -12.44
C THR A 127 -26.89 0.65 -13.38
N ASP A 128 -25.81 0.84 -14.16
CA ASP A 128 -25.26 -0.25 -14.98
C ASP A 128 -24.48 -1.22 -14.09
N THR A 129 -25.16 -2.28 -13.66
CA THR A 129 -24.61 -3.28 -12.75
C THR A 129 -23.36 -3.96 -13.32
N ASP A 130 -23.33 -4.26 -14.63
CA ASP A 130 -22.21 -4.95 -15.27
C ASP A 130 -20.93 -4.13 -15.19
N VAL A 131 -21.02 -2.82 -15.47
CA VAL A 131 -19.89 -1.89 -15.35
C VAL A 131 -19.50 -1.70 -13.88
N VAL A 132 -20.45 -1.72 -12.95
CA VAL A 132 -20.13 -1.61 -11.52
C VAL A 132 -19.39 -2.86 -11.03
N MET A 133 -19.69 -4.05 -11.56
CA MET A 133 -18.99 -5.28 -11.21
C MET A 133 -17.54 -5.33 -11.75
N ASP A 134 -17.24 -4.58 -12.80
CA ASP A 134 -15.88 -4.47 -13.36
C ASP A 134 -14.83 -4.02 -12.31
N VAL A 135 -15.23 -3.32 -11.23
CA VAL A 135 -14.33 -2.83 -10.18
C VAL A 135 -13.54 -3.96 -9.50
N PHE A 136 -14.09 -5.17 -9.45
CA PHE A 136 -13.42 -6.33 -8.86
C PHE A 136 -12.15 -6.73 -9.61
N ASN A 137 -12.08 -6.45 -10.92
CA ASN A 137 -10.93 -6.75 -11.77
C ASN A 137 -9.76 -5.77 -11.62
N CYS A 138 -9.93 -4.67 -10.87
CA CYS A 138 -8.88 -3.69 -10.64
C CYS A 138 -7.81 -4.21 -9.66
N CYS A 139 -6.53 -4.04 -10.04
CA CYS A 139 -5.36 -4.42 -9.23
C CYS A 139 -4.68 -3.25 -8.50
N GLN A 140 -5.33 -2.09 -8.41
CA GLN A 140 -4.83 -0.92 -7.66
C GLN A 140 -3.47 -0.37 -8.13
N CYS A 141 -3.05 -0.64 -9.37
CA CYS A 141 -1.74 -0.17 -9.85
C CYS A 141 -1.60 1.37 -9.93
N GLY A 142 -2.69 2.14 -9.92
CA GLY A 142 -2.65 3.61 -9.94
C GLY A 142 -2.32 4.25 -11.29
N LEU A 143 -2.07 3.47 -12.34
CA LEU A 143 -1.68 4.03 -13.64
C LEU A 143 -2.76 4.95 -14.24
N CYS A 144 -4.02 4.57 -14.13
CA CYS A 144 -5.15 5.38 -14.58
C CYS A 144 -5.24 6.75 -13.90
N GLU A 145 -4.75 6.83 -12.66
CA GLU A 145 -4.84 7.99 -11.78
C GLU A 145 -3.61 8.90 -11.87
N TYR A 146 -2.41 8.30 -11.86
CA TYR A 146 -1.17 9.06 -11.85
C TYR A 146 -0.66 9.38 -13.25
N PHE A 147 -1.07 8.63 -14.27
CA PHE A 147 -0.55 8.77 -15.63
C PHE A 147 -1.61 9.00 -16.70
N SER A 148 -2.67 8.19 -16.75
CA SER A 148 -3.55 8.16 -17.92
C SER A 148 -4.52 9.33 -17.99
N CYS A 149 -5.10 9.75 -16.86
CA CYS A 149 -6.13 10.78 -16.83
C CYS A 149 -5.56 12.16 -17.22
N PRO A 150 -6.03 12.79 -18.32
CA PRO A 150 -5.51 14.07 -18.78
C PRO A 150 -5.96 15.24 -17.89
N VAL A 151 -7.12 15.11 -17.24
CA VAL A 151 -7.72 16.11 -16.34
C VAL A 151 -7.46 15.81 -14.86
N MET A 152 -6.52 14.90 -14.56
CA MET A 152 -6.03 14.60 -13.20
C MET A 152 -7.10 14.16 -12.17
N LEU A 153 -8.16 13.48 -12.63
CA LEU A 153 -9.12 12.81 -11.74
C LEU A 153 -8.50 11.57 -11.07
N SER A 154 -9.25 10.91 -10.18
CA SER A 154 -8.78 9.74 -9.42
C SER A 154 -9.51 8.42 -9.73
N PRO A 155 -9.41 7.87 -10.95
CA PRO A 155 -10.10 6.62 -11.28
C PRO A 155 -9.74 5.45 -10.36
N MET A 156 -8.49 5.34 -9.91
CA MET A 156 -8.10 4.21 -9.04
C MET A 156 -8.79 4.35 -7.69
N SER A 157 -8.71 5.51 -7.03
CA SER A 157 -9.38 5.75 -5.76
C SER A 157 -10.89 5.61 -5.87
N THR A 158 -11.51 6.15 -6.92
CA THR A 158 -12.97 6.03 -7.15
C THR A 158 -13.40 4.58 -7.32
N ILE A 159 -12.67 3.79 -8.12
CA ILE A 159 -12.93 2.36 -8.30
C ILE A 159 -12.76 1.60 -6.96
N MET A 160 -11.78 1.99 -6.15
CA MET A 160 -11.54 1.33 -4.87
C MET A 160 -12.59 1.62 -3.81
N GLU A 161 -13.05 2.87 -3.73
CA GLU A 161 -14.16 3.26 -2.86
C GLU A 161 -15.41 2.44 -3.22
N MET A 162 -15.74 2.33 -4.51
CA MET A 162 -16.86 1.52 -4.98
C MET A 162 -16.66 0.03 -4.68
N LYS A 163 -15.46 -0.51 -4.92
CA LYS A 163 -15.15 -1.92 -4.62
C LYS A 163 -15.34 -2.21 -3.13
N GLN A 164 -14.87 -1.34 -2.25
CA GLN A 164 -15.05 -1.48 -0.80
C GLN A 164 -16.51 -1.39 -0.40
N PHE A 165 -17.27 -0.46 -0.99
CA PHE A 165 -18.71 -0.35 -0.80
C PHE A 165 -19.43 -1.65 -1.18
N LEU A 166 -19.20 -2.20 -2.37
CA LEU A 166 -19.81 -3.46 -2.81
C LEU A 166 -19.47 -4.63 -1.87
N ILE A 167 -18.21 -4.74 -1.44
CA ILE A 167 -17.79 -5.76 -0.47
C ILE A 167 -18.55 -5.60 0.85
N SER A 168 -18.75 -4.37 1.34
CA SER A 168 -19.51 -4.10 2.56
C SER A 168 -20.98 -4.51 2.45
N GLN A 169 -21.54 -4.49 1.24
CA GLN A 169 -22.89 -4.97 0.94
C GLN A 169 -22.95 -6.49 0.69
N GLY A 170 -21.84 -7.21 0.87
CA GLY A 170 -21.78 -8.66 0.68
C GLY A 170 -21.75 -9.09 -0.80
N VAL A 171 -21.60 -8.16 -1.74
CA VAL A 171 -21.48 -8.47 -3.17
C VAL A 171 -20.18 -9.21 -3.41
N LYS A 172 -20.27 -10.38 -4.05
CA LYS A 172 -19.13 -11.23 -4.36
C LYS A 172 -18.69 -11.04 -5.80
N PRO A 173 -17.38 -11.08 -6.07
CA PRO A 173 -16.89 -11.09 -7.45
C PRO A 173 -17.38 -12.35 -8.16
N GLU A 174 -17.78 -12.21 -9.41
CA GLU A 174 -18.07 -13.35 -10.27
C GLU A 174 -16.78 -14.12 -10.61
N LYS A 175 -16.88 -15.44 -10.78
CA LYS A 175 -15.77 -16.24 -11.29
C LYS A 175 -15.54 -15.84 -12.75
N GLY A 176 -14.48 -15.07 -12.99
CA GLY A 176 -14.13 -14.59 -14.32
C GLY A 176 -13.73 -15.73 -15.28
N LYS A 177 -13.94 -15.48 -16.57
CA LYS A 177 -13.36 -16.28 -17.66
C LYS A 177 -11.84 -16.11 -17.68
N ASN A 178 -11.13 -17.08 -18.26
CA ASN A 178 -9.71 -16.91 -18.58
C ASN A 178 -9.59 -15.78 -19.62
N PRO A 179 -8.94 -14.66 -19.28
CA PRO A 179 -8.91 -13.50 -20.15
C PRO A 179 -7.85 -13.70 -21.24
N GLU A 180 -8.15 -13.24 -22.45
CA GLU A 180 -7.19 -13.22 -23.56
C GLU A 180 -6.54 -11.83 -23.64
N PRO A 181 -5.19 -11.73 -23.67
CA PRO A 181 -4.52 -10.46 -23.80
C PRO A 181 -4.91 -9.71 -25.08
N ASP A 182 -5.08 -8.40 -24.95
CA ASP A 182 -5.34 -7.51 -26.08
C ASP A 182 -4.13 -7.50 -27.05
N ILE A 183 -4.41 -7.48 -28.35
CA ILE A 183 -3.40 -7.47 -29.42
C ILE A 183 -2.47 -6.25 -29.26
N GLU A 184 -3.00 -5.12 -28.81
CA GLU A 184 -2.29 -3.87 -28.60
C GLU A 184 -1.59 -3.77 -27.23
N LYS A 185 -1.63 -4.82 -26.40
CA LYS A 185 -0.94 -4.83 -25.09
C LYS A 185 0.54 -4.44 -25.19
N LYS A 186 1.21 -4.84 -26.27
CA LYS A 186 2.63 -4.50 -26.49
C LYS A 186 2.82 -3.04 -26.89
N SER A 187 1.95 -2.48 -27.73
CA SER A 187 2.04 -1.10 -28.23
C SER A 187 1.56 -0.07 -27.20
N ARG A 188 0.65 -0.43 -26.29
CA ARG A 188 0.05 0.47 -25.28
C ARG A 188 0.81 0.51 -23.94
N ARG A 189 2.07 0.05 -23.89
CA ARG A 189 2.89 0.10 -22.66
C ARG A 189 3.27 1.53 -22.31
N VAL A 190 3.25 1.84 -21.02
CA VAL A 190 3.68 3.16 -20.53
C VAL A 190 5.19 3.19 -20.31
N PRO A 191 5.93 4.15 -20.90
CA PRO A 191 7.34 4.33 -20.63
C PRO A 191 7.58 4.73 -19.17
N VAL A 192 8.35 3.91 -18.45
CA VAL A 192 8.64 4.10 -17.02
C VAL A 192 9.25 5.48 -16.73
N LYS A 193 10.16 5.96 -17.59
CA LYS A 193 10.75 7.31 -17.48
C LYS A 193 9.71 8.42 -17.49
N ARG A 194 8.71 8.35 -18.40
CA ARG A 194 7.62 9.34 -18.46
C ARG A 194 6.72 9.28 -17.24
N LEU A 195 6.44 8.07 -16.74
CA LEU A 195 5.67 7.88 -15.51
C LEU A 195 6.36 8.53 -14.31
N ILE A 196 7.64 8.20 -14.11
CA ILE A 196 8.50 8.75 -13.04
C ILE A 196 8.52 10.28 -13.07
N GLN A 197 8.70 10.87 -14.26
CA GLN A 197 8.71 12.32 -14.44
C GLN A 197 7.35 12.92 -14.08
N ARG A 198 6.25 12.31 -14.55
CA ARG A 198 4.89 12.79 -14.30
C ARG A 198 4.49 12.76 -12.83
N ILE A 199 4.95 11.76 -12.08
CA ILE A 199 4.68 11.66 -10.63
C ILE A 199 5.68 12.44 -9.77
N GLY A 200 6.65 13.12 -10.38
CA GLY A 200 7.56 14.04 -9.71
C GLY A 200 8.70 13.40 -8.91
N ILE A 201 8.97 12.10 -9.11
CA ILE A 201 9.99 11.38 -8.31
C ILE A 201 11.34 11.23 -9.01
N ILE A 202 11.51 11.79 -10.21
CA ILE A 202 12.74 11.62 -11.01
C ILE A 202 14.01 12.04 -10.26
N LYS A 203 13.92 13.10 -9.44
CA LYS A 203 15.03 13.61 -8.62
C LYS A 203 15.36 12.75 -7.40
N TYR A 204 14.51 11.78 -7.07
CA TYR A 204 14.69 10.86 -5.94
C TYR A 204 15.04 9.44 -6.40
N LEU A 205 15.27 9.25 -7.71
CA LEU A 205 15.76 8.00 -8.26
C LEU A 205 17.27 7.93 -8.08
N THR A 206 17.65 7.47 -6.90
CA THR A 206 19.03 7.22 -6.50
C THR A 206 19.18 5.76 -6.12
N ASP A 207 20.39 5.24 -6.23
CA ASP A 207 20.69 3.91 -5.71
C ASP A 207 20.49 3.88 -4.19
N ALA A 208 19.92 2.78 -3.69
CA ALA A 208 19.67 2.55 -2.28
C ALA A 208 20.45 1.30 -1.84
N PRO A 209 21.76 1.43 -1.58
CA PRO A 209 22.65 0.30 -1.32
C PRO A 209 22.20 -0.48 -0.08
N LEU A 210 22.50 -1.79 -0.10
CA LEU A 210 22.24 -2.64 1.05
C LEU A 210 23.15 -2.23 2.21
N THR A 211 22.55 -1.81 3.32
CA THR A 211 23.22 -1.26 4.50
C THR A 211 22.78 -2.02 5.74
N GLU A 212 23.72 -2.25 6.66
CA GLU A 212 23.43 -2.85 7.96
C GLU A 212 22.85 -1.80 8.94
N ILE A 213 21.84 -2.20 9.70
CA ILE A 213 21.28 -1.35 10.75
C ILE A 213 22.23 -1.36 11.94
N LYS A 214 22.84 -0.20 12.23
CA LYS A 214 23.78 -0.03 13.34
C LYS A 214 23.09 -0.01 14.70
N THR A 215 21.82 0.41 14.76
CA THR A 215 21.10 0.58 16.02
C THR A 215 19.71 0.00 15.91
N GLU A 216 19.46 -1.05 16.68
CA GLU A 216 18.15 -1.66 16.78
C GLU A 216 17.33 -1.01 17.90
N PRO A 217 16.01 -0.88 17.72
CA PRO A 217 15.14 -0.39 18.78
C PRO A 217 15.12 -1.38 19.96
N ARG A 218 14.89 -0.85 21.17
CA ARG A 218 14.73 -1.67 22.39
C ARG A 218 13.36 -2.35 22.46
N GLU A 219 12.36 -1.77 21.81
CA GLU A 219 10.99 -2.28 21.83
C GLU A 219 10.46 -2.49 20.40
N PHE A 220 9.71 -3.57 20.23
CA PHE A 220 9.08 -3.98 18.97
C PHE A 220 7.59 -4.17 19.21
N THR A 221 6.75 -3.56 18.37
CA THR A 221 5.29 -3.69 18.45
C THR A 221 4.77 -4.45 17.24
N LEU A 222 4.16 -5.60 17.46
CA LEU A 222 3.68 -6.52 16.43
C LEU A 222 2.17 -6.43 16.34
N LEU A 223 1.65 -5.93 15.23
CA LEU A 223 0.21 -5.90 14.98
C LEU A 223 -0.31 -7.33 14.77
N LEU A 224 -1.48 -7.62 15.34
CA LEU A 224 -2.16 -8.91 15.23
C LEU A 224 -2.86 -9.07 13.88
N LYS A 225 -3.18 -7.95 13.21
CA LYS A 225 -3.80 -7.89 11.90
C LYS A 225 -2.80 -7.36 10.85
N GLN A 226 -2.10 -8.27 10.17
CA GLN A 226 -1.10 -7.94 9.14
C GLN A 226 -1.28 -8.71 7.83
N HIS A 227 -2.40 -9.40 7.66
CA HIS A 227 -2.68 -10.26 6.52
C HIS A 227 -4.18 -10.30 6.19
N ILE A 228 -4.49 -10.90 5.04
CA ILE A 228 -5.86 -11.21 4.63
C ILE A 228 -6.46 -12.24 5.60
N GLY A 229 -7.74 -12.11 5.93
CA GLY A 229 -8.45 -13.04 6.81
C GLY A 229 -8.63 -12.54 8.25
N THR A 230 -8.61 -13.41 9.26
CA THR A 230 -8.91 -13.05 10.66
C THR A 230 -7.66 -12.54 11.40
N PRO A 231 -7.73 -11.56 12.33
CA PRO A 231 -6.59 -11.21 13.17
C PRO A 231 -6.04 -12.43 13.95
N ALA A 232 -4.74 -12.44 14.23
CA ALA A 232 -4.12 -13.45 15.06
C ALA A 232 -4.45 -13.23 16.54
N SER A 233 -4.71 -14.32 17.27
CA SER A 233 -4.98 -14.31 18.71
C SER A 233 -3.68 -14.58 19.48
N PRO A 234 -3.30 -13.74 20.45
CA PRO A 234 -2.12 -13.96 21.29
C PRO A 234 -2.18 -15.31 22.01
N ILE A 235 -1.06 -16.04 22.02
CA ILE A 235 -0.93 -17.33 22.73
C ILE A 235 0.01 -17.26 23.95
N LYS A 236 0.47 -16.05 24.26
CA LYS A 236 1.38 -15.73 25.37
C LYS A 236 0.75 -14.70 26.30
N LYS A 237 1.32 -14.53 27.49
CA LYS A 237 0.89 -13.54 28.49
C LYS A 237 1.95 -12.45 28.70
N PRO A 238 1.55 -11.24 29.16
CA PRO A 238 2.51 -10.23 29.59
C PRO A 238 3.45 -10.77 30.65
N GLY A 239 4.72 -10.42 30.56
CA GLY A 239 5.78 -10.87 31.46
C GLY A 239 6.49 -12.16 31.03
N GLU A 240 5.98 -12.91 30.05
CA GLU A 240 6.65 -14.10 29.53
C GLU A 240 7.90 -13.74 28.70
N THR A 241 8.90 -14.61 28.74
CA THR A 241 10.07 -14.52 27.85
C THR A 241 9.78 -15.24 26.54
N VAL A 242 10.35 -14.73 25.46
CA VAL A 242 10.20 -15.26 24.11
C VAL A 242 11.53 -15.32 23.39
N LYS A 243 11.72 -16.34 22.56
CA LYS A 243 12.88 -16.48 21.67
C LYS A 243 12.58 -15.94 20.28
N LYS A 244 13.61 -15.48 19.57
CA LYS A 244 13.51 -15.10 18.15
C LYS A 244 12.97 -16.28 17.36
N GLY A 245 11.94 -16.04 16.55
CA GLY A 245 11.27 -17.05 15.75
C GLY A 245 10.17 -17.81 16.48
N GLU A 246 10.00 -17.61 17.79
CA GLU A 246 8.92 -18.26 18.54
C GLU A 246 7.55 -17.72 18.11
N LYS A 247 6.56 -18.60 17.97
CA LYS A 247 5.17 -18.25 17.69
C LYS A 247 4.55 -17.58 18.94
N ILE A 248 3.97 -16.40 18.77
CA ILE A 248 3.42 -15.58 19.88
C ILE A 248 1.94 -15.22 19.69
N ALA A 249 1.43 -15.34 18.47
CA ALA A 249 0.00 -15.28 18.17
C ALA A 249 -0.32 -16.26 17.05
N ASP A 250 -1.50 -16.88 17.11
CA ASP A 250 -1.94 -17.91 16.18
C ASP A 250 -3.31 -17.58 15.56
N ILE A 251 -3.68 -18.32 14.53
CA ILE A 251 -4.98 -18.21 13.88
C ILE A 251 -5.86 -19.37 14.33
N GLU A 252 -7.14 -19.12 14.56
CA GLU A 252 -8.10 -20.19 14.83
C GLU A 252 -8.18 -21.17 13.66
N ASP A 253 -8.29 -22.47 13.97
CA ASP A 253 -8.33 -23.53 12.97
C ASP A 253 -9.43 -23.31 11.94
N GLY A 254 -9.10 -23.52 10.67
CA GLY A 254 -10.01 -23.35 9.53
C GLY A 254 -10.23 -21.89 9.10
N LYS A 255 -9.70 -20.89 9.81
CA LYS A 255 -9.74 -19.49 9.36
C LYS A 255 -8.53 -19.15 8.50
N LEU A 256 -8.76 -18.28 7.51
CA LEU A 256 -7.67 -17.76 6.68
C LEU A 256 -6.82 -16.79 7.52
N GLY A 257 -5.51 -17.02 7.59
CA GLY A 257 -4.61 -16.10 8.26
C GLY A 257 -3.16 -16.58 8.33
N THR A 258 -2.30 -15.86 9.05
CA THR A 258 -0.92 -16.27 9.26
C THR A 258 -0.43 -15.95 10.67
N PRO A 259 0.19 -16.91 11.39
CA PRO A 259 0.69 -16.69 12.74
C PRO A 259 1.73 -15.56 12.84
N VAL A 260 1.82 -14.96 14.03
CA VAL A 260 2.81 -13.93 14.37
C VAL A 260 3.92 -14.55 15.20
N HIS A 261 5.16 -14.18 14.88
CA HIS A 261 6.37 -14.72 15.50
C HIS A 261 7.22 -13.59 16.07
N SER A 262 7.93 -13.86 17.17
CA SER A 262 8.81 -12.88 17.80
C SER A 262 10.03 -12.57 16.91
N PRO A 263 10.34 -11.29 16.62
CA PRO A 263 11.52 -10.90 15.87
C PRO A 263 12.82 -10.97 16.68
N VAL A 264 12.73 -11.04 18.01
CA VAL A 264 13.86 -10.93 18.94
C VAL A 264 13.74 -11.91 20.10
N ASN A 265 14.86 -12.14 20.78
CA ASN A 265 14.84 -12.64 22.15
C ASN A 265 14.43 -11.48 23.06
N GLY A 266 13.49 -11.71 23.96
CA GLY A 266 12.99 -10.63 24.81
C GLY A 266 11.89 -11.05 25.76
N ARG A 267 11.20 -10.04 26.29
CA ARG A 267 10.08 -10.21 27.20
C ARG A 267 8.86 -9.48 26.66
N ILE A 268 7.69 -10.12 26.74
CA ILE A 268 6.43 -9.48 26.39
C ILE A 268 6.11 -8.45 27.48
N VAL A 269 6.00 -7.19 27.07
CA VAL A 269 5.70 -6.08 28.00
C VAL A 269 4.24 -5.66 27.95
N ALA A 270 3.56 -5.86 26.82
CA ALA A 270 2.14 -5.56 26.69
C ALA A 270 1.48 -6.46 25.63
N ILE A 271 0.21 -6.79 25.86
CA ILE A 271 -0.67 -7.44 24.90
C ILE A 271 -2.00 -6.67 24.92
N THR A 272 -2.49 -6.31 23.74
CA THR A 272 -3.81 -5.71 23.53
C THR A 272 -4.59 -6.53 22.50
N GLY A 273 -5.83 -6.14 22.22
CA GLY A 273 -6.61 -6.73 21.12
C GLY A 273 -6.04 -6.44 19.73
N GLU A 274 -5.08 -5.52 19.62
CA GLU A 274 -4.54 -5.06 18.33
C GLU A 274 -3.06 -5.41 18.15
N TYR A 275 -2.27 -5.49 19.23
CA TYR A 275 -0.83 -5.69 19.14
C TYR A 275 -0.21 -6.45 20.33
N ILE A 276 0.99 -6.98 20.09
CA ILE A 276 1.90 -7.51 21.11
C ILE A 276 3.17 -6.67 21.12
N ARG A 277 3.59 -6.17 22.29
CA ARG A 277 4.83 -5.41 22.46
C ARG A 277 5.88 -6.26 23.18
N ILE A 278 7.07 -6.31 22.59
CA ILE A 278 8.22 -7.08 23.08
C ILE A 278 9.37 -6.12 23.34
N ARG A 279 9.92 -6.19 24.55
CA ARG A 279 11.18 -5.52 24.89
C ARG A 279 12.33 -6.51 24.70
N LYS A 280 13.30 -6.13 23.87
CA LYS A 280 14.50 -6.92 23.62
C LYS A 280 15.30 -7.08 24.93
N ALA A 281 15.78 -8.31 25.17
CA ALA A 281 16.65 -8.62 26.30
C ALA A 281 18.07 -8.09 26.07
#